data_AF-A0A7K3S808-F1
#
_entry.id   AF-A0A7K3S808-F1
#
_cell.length_a   1.000
_cell.length_b   1.000
_cell.length_c   1.000
_cell.angle_alpha   90.00
_cell.angle_beta   90.00
_cell.angle_gamma   90.00
#
_symmetry.space_group_name_H-M   'P 1'
#
loop_
_entity.id
_entity.type
_entity.pdbx_description
1 polymer ?
#
loop_
_entity_poly.entity_id
_entity_poly.type
_entity_poly.pdbx_seq_one_letter_code
_entity_poly.pdbx_strand_id
1 'polypeptide(L)'
;SWPVGWIATVARTGAGLPGAEAQWPGGWSGAALLAGLTVLAVLLAPRLARHPWICAAAGLLLVLAVLRPVPLTRIMTGWPPPDWSFALCDVGQGDAMVLAAGEGAGVVVDAGPDPRAVDRCLRDLAVTRVPLVVLTHFHADHVRGLPGVLRGRSVGAIQTTSLEEPPGQASFVRRTAAAAQVPTVRA
;
A
#
# COMPACT_ATOMS: atom_id res chain seq x y z
N SER A 1 -3.68 -26.39 2.81
CA SER A 1 -3.00 -27.41 1.98
C SER A 1 -1.82 -26.77 1.27
N TRP A 2 -0.80 -27.57 0.90
CA TRP A 2 0.41 -27.07 0.20
C TRP A 2 0.11 -26.26 -1.09
N PRO A 3 -0.87 -26.63 -1.93
CA PRO A 3 -1.22 -25.86 -3.13
C PRO A 3 -1.75 -24.45 -2.81
N VAL A 4 -2.58 -24.32 -1.75
CA VAL A 4 -3.10 -23.02 -1.30
C VAL A 4 -1.96 -22.13 -0.79
N GLY A 5 -0.99 -22.71 -0.08
CA GLY A 5 0.19 -21.98 0.40
C GLY A 5 1.07 -21.45 -0.74
N TRP A 6 1.24 -22.22 -1.81
CA TRP A 6 2.01 -21.80 -2.99
C TRP A 6 1.32 -20.69 -3.77
N ILE A 7 0.03 -20.86 -4.10
CA ILE A 7 -0.76 -19.85 -4.79
C ILE A 7 -0.76 -18.55 -3.99
N ALA A 8 -0.98 -18.63 -2.68
CA ALA A 8 -0.99 -17.45 -1.83
C ALA A 8 0.39 -16.78 -1.75
N THR A 9 1.49 -17.53 -1.82
CA THR A 9 2.84 -16.95 -1.87
C THR A 9 3.08 -16.23 -3.19
N VAL A 10 2.80 -16.87 -4.34
CA VAL A 10 2.95 -16.22 -5.66
C VAL A 10 2.06 -14.98 -5.76
N ALA A 11 0.79 -15.07 -5.33
CA ALA A 11 -0.13 -13.95 -5.34
C ALA A 11 0.35 -12.79 -4.46
N ARG A 12 0.78 -13.05 -3.22
CA ARG A 12 1.30 -12.01 -2.32
C ARG A 12 2.61 -11.41 -2.81
N THR A 13 3.52 -12.23 -3.34
CA THR A 13 4.79 -11.74 -3.88
C THR A 13 4.57 -10.90 -5.13
N GLY A 14 3.65 -11.32 -6.01
CA GLY A 14 3.26 -10.57 -7.19
C GLY A 14 2.56 -9.25 -6.84
N ALA A 15 1.56 -9.28 -5.96
CA ALA A 15 0.83 -8.09 -5.51
C ALA A 15 1.70 -7.08 -4.75
N GLY A 16 2.78 -7.54 -4.08
CA GLY A 16 3.74 -6.67 -3.42
C GLY A 16 4.72 -5.98 -4.37
N LEU A 17 4.67 -6.23 -5.69
CA LEU A 17 5.49 -5.52 -6.66
C LEU A 17 4.86 -4.15 -6.97
N PRO A 18 5.61 -3.04 -6.96
CA PRO A 18 5.01 -1.71 -7.15
C PRO A 18 4.48 -1.46 -8.58
N GLY A 19 4.77 -2.37 -9.53
CA GLY A 19 4.20 -2.39 -10.88
C GLY A 19 3.15 -3.48 -11.10
N ALA A 20 2.62 -4.12 -10.05
CA ALA A 20 1.67 -5.23 -10.16
C ALA A 20 0.36 -4.84 -10.86
N GLU A 21 0.00 -3.56 -10.82
CA GLU A 21 -1.23 -3.02 -11.41
C GLU A 21 -0.87 -2.04 -12.52
N ALA A 22 -1.02 -2.49 -13.77
CA ALA A 22 -1.01 -1.62 -14.93
C ALA A 22 -2.45 -1.49 -15.44
N GLN A 23 -2.97 -0.27 -15.53
CA GLN A 23 -4.26 -0.02 -16.15
C GLN A 23 -4.17 -0.34 -17.64
N TRP A 24 -4.70 -1.51 -18.03
CA TRP A 24 -4.83 -1.90 -19.42
C TRP A 24 -6.18 -1.43 -19.97
N PRO A 25 -6.24 -0.84 -21.18
CA PRO A 25 -7.51 -0.42 -21.77
C PRO A 25 -8.49 -1.60 -21.85
N GLY A 26 -9.72 -1.41 -21.38
CA GLY A 26 -10.77 -2.41 -21.51
C GLY A 26 -11.35 -2.49 -22.93
N GLY A 27 -12.01 -3.61 -23.25
CA GLY A 27 -12.77 -3.78 -24.49
C GLY A 27 -11.91 -3.96 -25.75
N TRP A 28 -12.49 -3.62 -26.92
CA TRP A 28 -11.88 -3.86 -28.23
C TRP A 28 -10.60 -3.06 -28.48
N SER A 29 -10.48 -1.87 -27.91
CA SER A 29 -9.25 -1.06 -28.02
C SER A 29 -8.07 -1.73 -27.31
N GLY A 30 -8.29 -2.30 -26.13
CA GLY A 30 -7.30 -3.10 -25.42
C GLY A 30 -6.90 -4.36 -26.18
N ALA A 31 -7.88 -5.05 -26.77
CA ALA A 31 -7.62 -6.25 -27.58
C ALA A 31 -6.79 -5.92 -28.85
N ALA A 32 -7.14 -4.84 -29.55
CA ALA A 32 -6.42 -4.39 -30.73
C ALA A 32 -4.98 -3.96 -30.40
N LEU A 33 -4.80 -3.24 -29.27
CA LEU A 33 -3.48 -2.86 -28.78
C LEU A 33 -2.62 -4.10 -28.47
N LEU A 34 -3.18 -5.09 -27.77
CA LEU A 34 -2.48 -6.33 -27.44
C LEU A 34 -2.07 -7.09 -28.71
N ALA A 35 -2.98 -7.21 -29.68
CA ALA A 35 -2.70 -7.86 -30.95
C ALA A 35 -1.57 -7.14 -31.70
N GLY A 36 -1.62 -5.81 -31.79
CA GLY A 36 -0.59 -4.99 -32.43
C GLY A 36 0.79 -5.15 -31.77
N LEU A 37 0.86 -5.07 -30.44
CA LEU A 37 2.11 -5.27 -29.70
C LEU A 37 2.66 -6.70 -29.89
N THR A 38 1.78 -7.70 -29.92
CA THR A 38 2.19 -9.11 -30.13
C THR A 38 2.77 -9.32 -31.53
N VAL A 39 2.10 -8.80 -32.56
CA VAL A 39 2.61 -8.87 -33.95
C VAL A 39 3.95 -8.16 -34.06
N LEU A 40 4.07 -6.95 -33.50
CA LEU A 40 5.33 -6.20 -33.50
C LEU A 40 6.44 -6.98 -32.79
N ALA A 41 6.15 -7.57 -31.63
CA ALA A 41 7.10 -8.39 -30.89
C ALA A 41 7.56 -9.61 -31.70
N VAL A 42 6.64 -10.34 -32.35
CA VAL A 42 6.99 -11.51 -33.19
C VAL A 42 7.86 -11.11 -34.38
N LEU A 43 7.57 -9.98 -35.03
CA LEU A 43 8.32 -9.51 -36.19
C LEU A 43 9.71 -8.95 -35.81
N LEU A 44 9.82 -8.31 -34.65
CA LEU A 44 11.05 -7.66 -34.19
C LEU A 44 11.95 -8.58 -33.37
N ALA A 45 11.40 -9.55 -32.63
CA ALA A 45 12.16 -10.44 -31.74
C ALA A 45 13.35 -11.13 -32.43
N PRO A 46 13.24 -11.69 -33.65
CA PRO A 46 14.38 -12.33 -34.32
C PRO A 46 15.50 -11.35 -34.69
N ARG A 47 15.19 -10.07 -34.88
CA ARG A 47 16.18 -9.02 -35.20
C ARG A 47 16.85 -8.52 -33.93
N LEU A 48 16.07 -8.27 -32.88
CA LEU A 48 16.59 -7.80 -31.59
C LEU A 48 17.38 -8.90 -30.86
N ALA A 49 16.96 -10.17 -30.96
CA ALA A 49 17.64 -11.31 -30.34
C ALA A 49 19.06 -11.55 -30.86
N ARG A 50 19.40 -11.03 -32.05
CA ARG A 50 20.75 -11.09 -32.61
C ARG A 50 21.72 -10.10 -31.97
N HIS A 51 21.21 -9.10 -31.24
CA HIS A 51 22.02 -8.08 -30.59
C HIS A 51 21.92 -8.23 -29.07
N PRO A 52 22.91 -8.85 -28.40
CA PRO A 52 22.84 -9.19 -26.97
C PRO A 52 22.64 -7.95 -26.08
N TRP A 53 23.16 -6.78 -26.49
CA TRP A 53 22.97 -5.52 -25.79
C TRP A 53 21.53 -5.02 -25.80
N ILE A 54 20.79 -5.24 -26.89
CA ILE A 54 19.37 -4.86 -26.98
C ILE A 54 18.54 -5.78 -26.09
N CYS A 55 18.83 -7.08 -26.07
CA CYS A 55 18.20 -8.01 -25.14
C CYS A 55 18.48 -7.65 -23.68
N ALA A 56 19.73 -7.31 -23.35
CA ALA A 56 20.12 -6.89 -22.01
C ALA A 56 19.40 -5.59 -21.62
N ALA A 57 19.35 -4.59 -22.51
CA ALA A 57 18.64 -3.33 -22.28
C ALA A 57 17.12 -3.55 -22.12
N ALA A 58 16.51 -4.38 -22.97
CA ALA A 58 15.09 -4.73 -22.86
C ALA A 58 14.77 -5.49 -21.57
N GLY A 59 15.63 -6.43 -21.17
CA GLY A 59 15.53 -7.15 -19.90
C GLY A 59 15.66 -6.20 -18.71
N LEU A 60 16.64 -5.29 -18.74
CA LEU A 60 16.79 -4.25 -17.70
C LEU A 60 15.57 -3.32 -17.64
N LEU A 61 15.06 -2.86 -18.79
CA LEU A 61 13.86 -2.04 -18.87
C LEU A 61 12.63 -2.78 -18.32
N LEU A 62 12.48 -4.06 -18.63
CA LEU A 62 11.42 -4.90 -18.08
C LEU A 62 11.54 -5.03 -16.56
N VAL A 63 12.75 -5.30 -16.05
CA VAL A 63 13.03 -5.35 -14.61
C VAL A 63 12.71 -4.02 -13.94
N LEU A 64 13.12 -2.89 -14.53
CA LEU A 64 12.81 -1.55 -14.00
C LEU A 64 11.30 -1.24 -14.06
N ALA A 65 10.62 -1.66 -15.12
CA ALA A 65 9.18 -1.47 -15.29
C ALA A 65 8.35 -2.32 -14.32
N VAL A 66 8.81 -3.52 -13.98
CA VAL A 66 8.15 -4.42 -13.01
C VAL A 66 8.48 -4.01 -11.57
N LEU A 67 9.75 -3.74 -11.28
CA LEU A 67 10.19 -3.41 -9.92
C LEU A 67 9.85 -1.99 -9.50
N ARG A 68 9.58 -1.07 -10.46
CA ARG A 68 9.16 0.32 -10.21
C ARG A 68 9.86 0.91 -8.97
N PRO A 69 11.21 1.01 -8.98
CA PRO A 69 11.95 1.34 -7.78
C PRO A 69 11.40 2.63 -7.16
N VAL A 70 11.06 2.56 -5.87
CA VAL A 70 10.35 3.63 -5.12
C VAL A 70 10.94 5.04 -5.31
N PRO A 71 12.27 5.24 -5.40
CA PRO A 71 12.83 6.56 -5.70
C PRO A 71 12.42 7.09 -7.08
N LEU A 72 12.42 6.21 -8.10
CA LEU A 72 12.05 6.57 -9.47
C LEU A 72 10.57 6.93 -9.56
N THR A 73 9.68 6.13 -8.94
CA THR A 73 8.25 6.42 -8.96
C THR A 73 7.92 7.69 -8.20
N ARG A 74 8.46 7.94 -7.00
CA ARG A 74 8.23 9.20 -6.28
C ARG A 74 8.67 10.42 -7.06
N ILE A 75 9.84 10.37 -7.69
CA ILE A 75 10.35 11.50 -8.50
C ILE A 75 9.46 11.72 -9.72
N MET A 76 9.03 10.64 -10.38
CA MET A 76 8.18 10.74 -11.58
C MET A 76 6.74 11.15 -11.28
N THR A 77 6.17 10.74 -10.14
CA THR A 77 4.77 11.01 -9.77
C THR A 77 4.61 12.21 -8.83
N GLY A 78 5.69 12.69 -8.22
CA GLY A 78 5.65 13.77 -7.23
C GLY A 78 4.94 13.38 -5.93
N TRP A 79 4.99 12.10 -5.52
CA TRP A 79 4.28 11.61 -4.34
C TRP A 79 4.98 11.97 -3.00
N PRO A 80 4.22 12.43 -1.98
CA PRO A 80 2.81 12.81 -2.05
C PRO A 80 2.62 14.16 -2.75
N PRO A 81 1.57 14.32 -3.58
CA PRO A 81 1.33 15.57 -4.26
C PRO A 81 1.10 16.69 -3.23
N PRO A 82 1.48 17.94 -3.57
CA PRO A 82 1.03 19.10 -2.81
C PRO A 82 -0.50 19.05 -2.67
N ASP A 83 -1.01 19.44 -1.50
CA ASP A 83 -2.45 19.55 -1.23
C ASP A 83 -3.25 18.25 -1.40
N TRP A 84 -2.65 17.09 -1.10
CA TRP A 84 -3.38 15.83 -1.06
C TRP A 84 -4.54 15.89 -0.03
N SER A 85 -5.72 15.41 -0.41
CA SER A 85 -6.88 15.35 0.51
C SER A 85 -6.95 14.04 1.28
N PHE A 86 -6.60 12.92 0.62
CA PHE A 86 -6.54 11.60 1.22
C PHE A 86 -5.47 10.73 0.57
N ALA A 87 -5.02 9.70 1.28
CA ALA A 87 -4.07 8.70 0.79
C ALA A 87 -4.48 7.31 1.29
N LEU A 88 -4.40 6.32 0.40
CA LEU A 88 -4.54 4.92 0.73
C LEU A 88 -3.13 4.35 0.93
N CYS A 89 -2.84 3.90 2.14
CA CYS A 89 -1.53 3.35 2.48
C CYS A 89 -1.42 1.90 2.00
N ASP A 90 -0.34 1.59 1.30
CA ASP A 90 0.04 0.21 1.01
C ASP A 90 0.49 -0.48 2.30
N VAL A 91 -0.43 -1.24 2.91
CA VAL A 91 -0.24 -2.03 4.12
C VAL A 91 -0.36 -3.54 3.86
N GLY A 92 -0.33 -3.94 2.59
CA GLY A 92 -0.58 -5.32 2.16
C GLY A 92 -2.08 -5.65 2.16
N GLN A 93 -2.46 -6.77 2.78
CA GLN A 93 -3.86 -7.23 2.82
C GLN A 93 -4.56 -6.66 4.07
N GLY A 94 -5.16 -5.48 3.92
CA GLY A 94 -5.94 -4.79 4.94
C GLY A 94 -6.06 -3.31 4.62
N ASP A 95 -6.67 -2.56 5.54
CA ASP A 95 -7.05 -1.16 5.27
C ASP A 95 -6.24 -0.19 6.13
N ALA A 96 -5.76 0.86 5.48
CA ALA A 96 -5.21 2.04 6.13
C ALA A 96 -5.39 3.24 5.20
N MET A 97 -6.25 4.17 5.58
CA MET A 97 -6.49 5.42 4.87
C MET A 97 -6.09 6.60 5.75
N VAL A 98 -5.57 7.65 5.13
CA VAL A 98 -5.22 8.90 5.80
C VAL A 98 -5.96 10.03 5.11
N LEU A 99 -6.60 10.89 5.90
CA LEU A 99 -7.22 12.14 5.45
C LEU A 99 -6.35 13.30 5.92
N ALA A 100 -6.06 14.25 5.03
CA ALA A 100 -5.31 15.45 5.41
C ALA A 100 -6.12 16.30 6.39
N ALA A 101 -5.48 16.73 7.48
CA ALA A 101 -6.12 17.48 8.56
C ALA A 101 -5.36 18.79 8.86
N GLY A 102 -4.69 19.34 7.84
CA GLY A 102 -3.80 20.50 7.95
C GLY A 102 -2.32 20.12 7.92
N GLU A 103 -1.44 21.11 8.05
CA GLU A 103 0.00 20.91 7.91
C GLU A 103 0.56 19.90 8.92
N GLY A 104 1.17 18.85 8.37
CA GLY A 104 1.75 17.74 9.13
C GLY A 104 0.74 16.93 9.96
N ALA A 105 -0.56 17.11 9.71
CA ALA A 105 -1.64 16.45 10.45
C ALA A 105 -2.49 15.57 9.53
N GLY A 106 -2.86 14.38 10.01
CA GLY A 106 -3.76 13.49 9.28
C GLY A 106 -4.65 12.67 10.20
N VAL A 107 -5.92 12.50 9.82
CA VAL A 107 -6.84 11.54 10.46
C VAL A 107 -6.62 10.19 9.82
N VAL A 108 -6.41 9.15 10.63
CA VAL A 108 -6.13 7.80 10.16
C VAL A 108 -7.38 6.94 10.32
N VAL A 109 -7.79 6.25 9.26
CA VAL A 109 -8.90 5.29 9.27
C VAL A 109 -8.30 3.90 9.02
N ASP A 110 -8.36 3.06 10.04
CA ASP A 110 -7.66 1.78 10.15
C ASP A 110 -6.12 1.90 9.99
N ALA A 111 -5.41 0.86 10.42
CA ALA A 111 -3.96 0.85 10.54
C ALA A 111 -3.29 -0.32 9.82
N GLY A 112 -4.06 -1.17 9.14
CA GLY A 112 -3.54 -2.32 8.43
C GLY A 112 -3.02 -3.45 9.33
N PRO A 113 -2.46 -4.51 8.71
CA PRO A 113 -1.84 -5.63 9.41
C PRO A 113 -0.38 -5.39 9.86
N ASP A 114 0.37 -4.48 9.21
CA ASP A 114 1.81 -4.29 9.40
C ASP A 114 2.16 -2.89 9.95
N PRO A 115 2.67 -2.78 11.20
CA PRO A 115 3.10 -1.51 11.79
C PRO A 115 4.17 -0.76 10.98
N ARG A 116 5.06 -1.46 10.28
CA ARG A 116 6.14 -0.81 9.52
C ARG A 116 5.63 -0.16 8.24
N ALA A 117 4.61 -0.76 7.62
CA ALA A 117 4.02 -0.29 6.38
C ALA A 117 3.25 1.03 6.61
N VAL A 118 2.36 1.06 7.61
CA VAL A 118 1.61 2.28 7.95
C VAL A 118 2.51 3.41 8.46
N ASP A 119 3.54 3.10 9.26
CA ASP A 119 4.54 4.09 9.69
C ASP A 119 5.28 4.71 8.50
N ARG A 120 5.68 3.89 7.52
CA ARG A 120 6.32 4.37 6.29
C ARG A 120 5.40 5.28 5.49
N CYS A 121 4.17 4.85 5.25
CA CYS A 121 3.17 5.65 4.54
C CYS A 121 3.01 7.02 5.18
N LEU A 122 2.81 7.05 6.50
CA LEU A 122 2.58 8.30 7.20
C LEU A 122 3.86 9.17 7.29
N ARG A 123 5.06 8.59 7.26
CA ARG A 123 6.32 9.35 7.15
C ARG A 123 6.49 9.95 5.76
N ASP A 124 6.13 9.20 4.72
CA ASP A 124 6.13 9.67 3.34
C ASP A 124 5.14 10.83 3.15
N LEU A 125 4.01 10.82 3.87
CA LEU A 125 3.03 11.90 3.95
C LEU A 125 3.45 13.07 4.86
N ALA A 126 4.63 13.02 5.50
CA ALA A 126 5.11 14.00 6.48
C ALA A 126 4.13 14.25 7.65
N VAL A 127 3.29 13.26 7.99
CA VAL A 127 2.36 13.36 9.12
C VAL A 127 3.13 13.18 10.42
N THR A 128 3.04 14.15 11.32
CA THR A 128 3.62 14.12 12.67
C THR A 128 2.55 14.17 13.75
N ARG A 129 1.34 14.65 13.41
CA ARG A 129 0.18 14.72 14.31
C ARG A 129 -0.96 13.89 13.75
N VAL A 130 -1.58 13.07 14.60
CA VAL A 130 -2.76 12.28 14.26
C VAL A 130 -3.87 12.68 15.24
N PRO A 131 -4.69 13.69 14.91
CA PRO A 131 -5.74 14.14 15.82
C PRO A 131 -6.70 13.03 16.21
N LEU A 132 -6.99 12.12 15.28
CA LEU A 132 -7.90 11.00 15.46
C LEU A 132 -7.43 9.79 14.67
N VAL A 133 -7.48 8.62 15.30
CA VAL A 133 -7.47 7.31 14.63
C VAL A 133 -8.86 6.72 14.74
N VAL A 134 -9.48 6.33 13.63
CA VAL A 134 -10.77 5.65 13.59
C VAL A 134 -10.52 4.18 13.26
N LEU A 135 -10.84 3.27 14.17
CA LEU A 135 -10.78 1.83 13.95
C LEU A 135 -12.19 1.31 13.68
N THR A 136 -12.42 0.88 12.44
CA THR A 136 -13.75 0.49 11.95
C THR A 136 -14.27 -0.75 12.66
N HIS A 137 -13.39 -1.73 12.87
CA HIS A 137 -13.64 -2.97 13.61
C HIS A 137 -12.31 -3.62 14.03
N PHE A 138 -12.38 -4.68 14.84
CA PHE A 138 -11.17 -5.26 15.46
C PHE A 138 -10.53 -6.41 14.68
N HIS A 139 -10.75 -6.55 13.37
CA HIS A 139 -9.98 -7.55 12.63
C HIS A 139 -8.51 -7.16 12.49
N ALA A 140 -7.65 -8.16 12.40
CA ALA A 140 -6.22 -7.99 12.53
C ALA A 140 -5.56 -7.29 11.33
N ASP A 141 -6.23 -7.31 10.19
CA ASP A 141 -5.96 -6.54 8.96
C ASP A 141 -6.36 -5.06 9.07
N HIS A 142 -7.06 -4.66 10.13
CA HIS A 142 -7.39 -3.25 10.40
C HIS A 142 -6.60 -2.68 11.57
N VAL A 143 -6.38 -3.47 12.64
CA VAL A 143 -5.88 -2.89 13.90
C VAL A 143 -4.43 -3.20 14.22
N ARG A 144 -3.83 -4.26 13.66
CA ARG A 144 -2.52 -4.75 14.13
C ARG A 144 -1.38 -3.76 13.85
N GLY A 145 -1.53 -2.92 12.84
CA GLY A 145 -0.58 -1.87 12.49
C GLY A 145 -0.62 -0.63 13.41
N LEU A 146 -1.57 -0.54 14.36
CA LEU A 146 -1.71 0.59 15.27
C LEU A 146 -0.39 1.07 15.93
N PRO A 147 0.54 0.20 16.38
CA PRO A 147 1.84 0.65 16.91
C PRO A 147 2.68 1.48 15.93
N GLY A 148 2.47 1.33 14.62
CA GLY A 148 3.10 2.14 13.58
C GLY A 148 2.53 3.55 13.51
N VAL A 149 1.21 3.68 13.66
CA VAL A 149 0.51 4.98 13.72
C VAL A 149 0.91 5.78 14.96
N LEU A 150 1.18 5.12 16.09
CA LEU A 150 1.57 5.78 17.34
C LEU A 150 3.06 6.14 17.41
N ARG A 151 3.89 5.57 16.54
CA ARG A 151 5.35 5.70 16.63
C ARG A 151 5.82 7.09 16.23
N GLY A 152 6.38 7.82 17.18
CA GLY A 152 7.02 9.12 16.93
C GLY A 152 6.03 10.23 16.52
N ARG A 153 4.74 10.08 16.84
CA ARG A 153 3.67 11.00 16.47
C ARG A 153 2.84 11.38 17.69
N SER A 154 2.31 12.60 17.71
CA SER A 154 1.31 12.98 18.72
C SER A 154 -0.06 12.49 18.27
N VAL A 155 -0.70 11.63 19.07
CA VAL A 155 -2.02 11.07 18.74
C VAL A 155 -3.06 11.54 19.74
N GLY A 156 -4.12 12.17 19.25
CA GLY A 156 -5.14 12.82 20.09
C GLY A 156 -6.09 11.82 20.74
N ALA A 157 -6.75 10.99 19.92
CA ALA A 157 -7.64 9.93 20.38
C ALA A 157 -7.73 8.77 19.39
N ILE A 158 -8.15 7.61 19.88
CA ILE A 158 -8.52 6.46 19.07
C ILE A 158 -10.03 6.23 19.23
N GLN A 159 -10.80 6.47 18.17
CA GLN A 159 -12.20 6.10 18.11
C GLN A 159 -12.35 4.65 17.68
N THR A 160 -13.15 3.88 18.41
CA THR A 160 -13.46 2.48 18.07
C THR A 160 -14.96 2.25 17.96
N THR A 161 -15.33 1.18 17.26
CA THR A 161 -16.67 0.60 17.37
C THR A 161 -16.97 0.14 18.81
N SER A 162 -18.27 0.03 19.12
CA SER A 162 -18.77 -0.55 20.38
C SER A 162 -18.76 -2.09 20.37
N LEU A 163 -18.72 -2.71 19.19
CA LEU A 163 -18.66 -4.16 19.02
C LEU A 163 -17.24 -4.69 19.22
N GLU A 164 -16.98 -5.36 20.33
CA GLU A 164 -15.66 -5.87 20.71
C GLU A 164 -15.31 -7.24 20.09
N GLU A 165 -15.47 -7.37 18.77
CA GLU A 165 -15.18 -8.60 18.04
C GLU A 165 -14.08 -8.41 16.98
N PRO A 166 -13.04 -9.28 16.96
CA PRO A 166 -12.75 -10.34 17.91
C PRO A 166 -12.13 -9.80 19.23
N PRO A 167 -12.38 -10.45 20.39
CA PRO A 167 -12.02 -9.91 21.71
C PRO A 167 -10.50 -9.80 21.93
N GLY A 168 -9.71 -10.66 21.30
CA GLY A 168 -8.25 -10.63 21.39
C GLY A 168 -7.66 -9.33 20.82
N GLN A 169 -8.22 -8.89 19.70
CA GLN A 169 -7.78 -7.73 18.95
C GLN A 169 -8.34 -6.44 19.55
N ALA A 170 -9.58 -6.46 20.06
CA ALA A 170 -10.10 -5.37 20.89
C ALA A 170 -9.21 -5.14 22.13
N SER A 171 -8.79 -6.22 22.80
CA SER A 171 -7.86 -6.14 23.92
C SER A 171 -6.46 -5.65 23.51
N PHE A 172 -5.99 -6.04 22.32
CA PHE A 172 -4.74 -5.54 21.75
C PHE A 172 -4.80 -4.02 21.54
N VAL A 173 -5.88 -3.50 20.95
CA VAL A 173 -6.06 -2.06 20.75
C VAL A 173 -6.04 -1.33 22.10
N ARG A 174 -6.80 -1.78 23.08
CA ARG A 174 -6.83 -1.16 24.42
C ARG A 174 -5.46 -1.13 25.09
N ARG A 175 -4.71 -2.24 25.06
CA ARG A 175 -3.36 -2.29 25.64
C ARG A 175 -2.38 -1.37 24.91
N THR A 176 -2.46 -1.33 23.59
CA THR A 176 -1.60 -0.49 22.75
C THR A 176 -1.87 1.00 22.99
N ALA A 177 -3.15 1.39 23.05
CA ALA A 177 -3.58 2.75 23.37
C ALA A 177 -3.14 3.16 24.78
N ALA A 178 -3.35 2.30 25.79
CA ALA A 178 -2.96 2.55 27.17
C ALA A 178 -1.45 2.72 27.33
N ALA A 179 -0.64 1.86 26.67
CA ALA A 179 0.81 1.95 26.69
C ALA A 179 1.33 3.25 26.06
N ALA A 180 0.61 3.80 25.07
CA ALA A 180 0.92 5.09 24.45
C ALA A 180 0.24 6.28 25.14
N GLN A 181 -0.52 6.04 26.21
CA GLN A 181 -1.32 7.06 26.93
C GLN A 181 -2.29 7.82 26.02
N VAL A 182 -2.85 7.15 25.01
CA VAL A 182 -3.82 7.74 24.08
C VAL A 182 -5.23 7.34 24.51
N PRO A 183 -6.17 8.30 24.68
CA PRO A 183 -7.53 8.00 25.07
C PRO A 183 -8.28 7.24 23.96
N THR A 184 -9.08 6.26 24.37
CA THR A 184 -10.00 5.55 23.48
C THR A 184 -11.42 6.05 23.67
N VAL A 185 -12.10 6.41 22.57
CA VAL A 185 -13.49 6.89 22.55
C VAL A 185 -14.34 5.87 21.79
N ARG A 186 -15.53 5.55 22.29
CA ARG A 186 -16.48 4.71 21.55
C ARG A 186 -17.41 5.58 20.72
N ALA A 187 -17.73 5.12 19.51
CA ALA A 187 -18.79 5.69 18.68
C ALA A 187 -20.18 5.45 19.28
#